data_AF-A0A7S1ZE28-F1
#
_entry.id   AF-A0A7S1ZE28-F1
#
_cell.length_a   1.000
_cell.length_b   1.000
_cell.length_c   1.000
_cell.angle_alpha   90.00
_cell.angle_beta   90.00
_cell.angle_gamma   90.00
#
_symmetry.space_group_name_H-M   'P 1'
#
loop_
_entity.id
_entity.type
_entity.pdbx_description
1 polymer ?
#
loop_
_entity_poly.entity_id
_entity_poly.type
_entity_poly.pdbx_seq_one_letter_code
_entity_poly.pdbx_strand_id
1 'polypeptide(L)'
;MPSSMRFNQGCNSWCQIKYLVRALFVDSGSGGSVLSQRQLIVVSSPMPPDPVPFTVEPVTSQVKNVMGISKGSISFGVHVKDTRVGRGEDLEFKIACRNDTTVGIEQIQVKVKEVCECKTKISNDSAETTLVAIPNVKVQGGLDKKKKKDVEESKKAGTNRQQDNFLDLFSEITSNENIASLKIPEIVRDSYKGQLIHIRHVMIVKIKTGRGKDDPKVEIPLHIGSPAVETVRMPSVRLPPPIPTPSLGDDEVAHDMALSDEWAGAEKSVKVHAIRTSFRMGGSTTVLTNEETDVPILPLPVLPPPLEITLDHLFSEMVASVDDYDIVSSKIQDPDWKQLFMSLDPDGFGGIICHVNKEVDQPRIGSLIAPVINNGNFTCAHCKAALKSTNEWNRIAMVQHLLPFCVDLENGESSIRLELTDWENVVLDDDFKRAKSGTLSQL
;
A
#
# COMPACT_ATOMS: atom_id res chain seq x y z
N MET A 1 12.30 -7.01 -0.71
CA MET A 1 12.17 -7.82 -1.96
C MET A 1 10.72 -8.29 -2.05
N PRO A 2 10.11 -8.39 -3.24
CA PRO A 2 8.78 -8.99 -3.36
C PRO A 2 8.79 -10.48 -3.01
N SER A 3 7.64 -11.00 -2.60
CA SER A 3 7.48 -12.45 -2.39
C SER A 3 7.70 -13.23 -3.68
N SER A 4 8.21 -14.45 -3.55
CA SER A 4 8.18 -15.43 -4.63
C SER A 4 6.72 -15.73 -4.96
N MET A 5 6.33 -15.51 -6.21
CA MET A 5 4.94 -15.61 -6.64
C MET A 5 4.85 -16.15 -8.07
N ARG A 6 3.77 -16.86 -8.35
CA ARG A 6 3.44 -17.39 -9.68
C ARG A 6 2.01 -17.00 -10.02
N PHE A 7 1.83 -16.55 -11.25
CA PHE A 7 0.56 -16.20 -11.84
C PHE A 7 0.37 -17.02 -13.12
N ASN A 8 -0.80 -17.64 -13.27
CA ASN A 8 -1.16 -18.43 -14.44
C ASN A 8 -2.62 -18.13 -14.81
N GLN A 9 -2.85 -17.65 -16.03
CA GLN A 9 -4.17 -17.22 -16.49
C GLN A 9 -4.96 -18.31 -17.22
N GLY A 10 -4.47 -19.56 -17.26
CA GLY A 10 -5.12 -20.68 -17.95
C GLY A 10 -5.01 -20.63 -19.48
N CYS A 11 -4.53 -19.52 -20.05
CA CYS A 11 -4.40 -19.29 -21.49
C CYS A 11 -2.94 -19.03 -21.88
N ASN A 12 -2.06 -20.04 -21.75
CA ASN A 12 -0.65 -20.06 -22.20
C ASN A 12 0.30 -18.95 -21.68
N SER A 13 -0.17 -17.91 -21.00
CA SER A 13 0.65 -16.88 -20.37
C SER A 13 0.74 -17.11 -18.86
N TRP A 14 1.97 -17.08 -18.37
CA TRP A 14 2.28 -17.15 -16.94
C TRP A 14 3.41 -16.19 -16.64
N CYS A 15 3.40 -15.63 -15.43
CA CYS A 15 4.47 -14.80 -14.91
C CYS A 15 4.91 -15.35 -13.56
N GLN A 16 6.21 -15.30 -13.28
CA GLN A 16 6.75 -15.79 -12.00
C GLN A 16 7.91 -14.92 -11.55
N ILE A 17 7.89 -14.57 -10.26
CA ILE A 17 9.05 -14.02 -9.55
C ILE A 17 9.72 -15.17 -8.82
N LYS A 18 10.95 -15.49 -9.20
CA LYS A 18 11.78 -16.52 -8.56
C LYS A 18 13.16 -15.97 -8.22
N TYR A 19 13.67 -16.40 -7.08
CA TYR A 19 15.00 -16.05 -6.61
C TYR A 19 15.90 -17.27 -6.71
N LEU A 20 17.08 -17.10 -7.30
CA LEU A 20 18.04 -18.18 -7.52
C LEU A 20 19.38 -17.80 -6.91
N VAL A 21 19.96 -18.69 -6.12
CA VAL A 21 21.38 -18.64 -5.74
C VAL A 21 22.15 -19.50 -6.72
N ARG A 22 23.19 -18.95 -7.33
CA ARG A 22 24.06 -19.62 -8.30
C ARG A 22 25.49 -19.65 -7.79
N ALA A 23 26.09 -20.84 -7.75
CA ALA A 23 27.49 -21.06 -7.45
C ALA A 23 28.18 -21.59 -8.70
N LEU A 24 29.17 -20.84 -9.21
CA LEU A 24 29.98 -21.23 -10.36
C LEU A 24 31.35 -21.69 -9.84
N PHE A 25 31.66 -22.96 -10.05
CA PHE A 25 32.97 -23.53 -9.77
C PHE A 25 33.78 -23.52 -11.06
N VAL A 26 34.88 -22.78 -11.11
CA VAL A 26 35.77 -22.72 -12.28
C VAL A 26 37.00 -23.56 -11.95
N ASP A 27 37.23 -24.61 -12.74
CA ASP A 27 38.44 -25.41 -12.64
C ASP A 27 39.58 -24.70 -13.39
N SER A 28 40.61 -24.32 -12.65
CA SER A 28 41.80 -23.65 -13.18
C SER A 28 42.62 -24.51 -14.15
N GLY A 29 42.48 -25.85 -14.10
CA GLY A 29 43.32 -26.77 -14.87
C GLY A 29 42.70 -27.23 -16.20
N SER A 30 41.38 -27.47 -16.23
CA SER A 30 40.71 -28.01 -17.42
C SER A 30 39.94 -26.99 -18.24
N GLY A 31 39.81 -25.76 -17.74
CA GLY A 31 38.89 -24.76 -18.32
C GLY A 31 37.41 -25.12 -18.13
N GLY A 32 37.11 -26.20 -17.42
CA GLY A 32 35.75 -26.60 -17.08
C GLY A 32 35.12 -25.67 -16.05
N SER A 33 33.81 -25.47 -16.16
CA SER A 33 33.05 -24.83 -15.09
C SER A 33 31.79 -25.62 -14.75
N VAL A 34 31.46 -25.66 -13.47
CA VAL A 34 30.25 -26.30 -12.95
C VAL A 34 29.36 -25.23 -12.34
N LEU A 35 28.15 -25.07 -12.88
CA LEU A 35 27.13 -24.18 -12.33
C LEU A 35 26.15 -24.98 -11.47
N SER A 36 26.14 -24.72 -10.17
CA SER A 36 25.10 -25.19 -9.24
C SER A 36 24.10 -24.07 -8.98
N GLN A 37 22.79 -24.38 -8.98
CA GLN A 37 21.75 -23.40 -8.69
C GLN A 37 20.69 -23.95 -7.74
N ARG A 38 20.20 -23.10 -6.82
CA ARG A 38 19.09 -23.41 -5.90
C ARG A 38 18.08 -22.27 -5.88
N GLN A 39 16.80 -22.62 -5.88
CA GLN A 39 15.72 -21.65 -5.75
C GLN A 39 15.48 -21.32 -4.27
N LEU A 40 15.36 -20.03 -3.97
CA LEU A 40 14.92 -19.54 -2.68
C LEU A 40 13.45 -19.14 -2.73
N ILE A 41 12.73 -19.42 -1.65
CA ILE A 41 11.40 -18.86 -1.42
C ILE A 41 11.60 -17.60 -0.58
N VAL A 42 11.44 -16.46 -1.23
CA VAL A 42 11.46 -15.15 -0.59
C VAL A 42 10.04 -14.78 -0.18
N VAL A 43 9.88 -14.27 1.03
CA VAL A 43 8.65 -13.66 1.52
C VAL A 43 8.92 -12.17 1.73
N SER A 44 7.96 -11.34 1.39
CA SER A 44 8.02 -9.89 1.62
C SER A 44 8.21 -9.57 3.09
N SER A 45 8.79 -8.40 3.37
CA SER A 45 8.82 -7.87 4.73
C SER A 45 7.39 -7.74 5.27
N PRO A 46 7.18 -7.96 6.58
CA PRO A 46 5.91 -7.65 7.23
C PRO A 46 5.52 -6.20 6.93
N MET A 47 4.21 -5.96 6.77
CA MET A 47 3.73 -4.59 6.64
C MET A 47 3.99 -3.79 7.92
N PRO A 48 4.16 -2.45 7.81
CA PRO A 48 4.21 -1.58 8.97
C PRO A 48 2.95 -1.75 9.84
N PRO A 49 3.06 -1.67 11.17
CA PRO A 49 1.94 -1.87 12.09
C PRO A 49 0.97 -0.67 12.13
N ASP A 50 1.39 0.49 11.64
CA ASP A 50 0.53 1.67 11.62
C ASP A 50 -0.61 1.48 10.61
N PRO A 51 -1.87 1.82 10.93
CA PRO A 51 -2.94 1.73 9.95
C PRO A 51 -2.89 2.89 8.94
N VAL A 52 -3.34 2.65 7.71
CA VAL A 52 -3.56 3.71 6.69
C VAL A 52 -5.06 3.79 6.43
N PRO A 53 -5.80 4.60 7.20
CA PRO A 53 -7.22 4.77 6.97
C PRO A 53 -7.48 5.47 5.64
N PHE A 54 -8.58 5.12 5.00
CA PHE A 54 -9.00 5.76 3.75
C PHE A 54 -10.50 5.99 3.73
N THR A 55 -10.90 7.22 3.45
CA THR A 55 -12.31 7.62 3.33
C THR A 55 -12.58 8.07 1.90
N VAL A 56 -13.43 7.32 1.21
CA VAL A 56 -13.86 7.63 -0.16
C VAL A 56 -14.78 8.84 -0.16
N GLU A 57 -14.57 9.75 -1.11
CA GLU A 57 -15.52 10.82 -1.39
C GLU A 57 -16.92 10.24 -1.69
N PRO A 58 -17.99 10.70 -1.01
CA PRO A 58 -19.31 10.13 -1.21
C PRO A 58 -19.77 10.24 -2.67
N VAL A 59 -20.04 9.09 -3.28
CA VAL A 59 -20.48 9.04 -4.68
C VAL A 59 -21.99 9.17 -4.74
N THR A 60 -22.46 10.17 -5.48
CA THR A 60 -23.88 10.38 -5.77
C THR A 60 -24.21 9.95 -7.19
N SER A 61 -25.10 8.98 -7.34
CA SER A 61 -25.51 8.41 -8.63
C SER A 61 -27.01 8.55 -8.84
N GLN A 62 -27.41 9.03 -10.02
CA GLN A 62 -28.81 9.10 -10.43
C GLN A 62 -29.30 7.70 -10.82
N VAL A 63 -30.35 7.22 -10.15
CA VAL A 63 -30.94 5.92 -10.48
C VAL A 63 -31.99 6.12 -11.56
N LYS A 64 -31.75 5.56 -12.75
CA LYS A 64 -32.70 5.60 -13.88
C LYS A 64 -33.36 4.24 -14.05
N ASN A 65 -34.59 4.24 -14.57
CA ASN A 65 -35.22 2.99 -15.04
C ASN A 65 -34.80 2.69 -16.50
N VAL A 66 -35.27 1.56 -17.04
CA VAL A 66 -35.03 1.13 -18.44
C VAL A 66 -35.45 2.19 -19.49
N MET A 67 -36.40 3.08 -19.15
CA MET A 67 -36.84 4.18 -20.02
C MET A 67 -36.04 5.49 -19.80
N GLY A 68 -34.95 5.46 -19.02
CA GLY A 68 -34.12 6.63 -18.73
C GLY A 68 -34.72 7.66 -17.76
N ILE A 69 -35.89 7.38 -17.16
CA ILE A 69 -36.57 8.28 -16.23
C ILE A 69 -35.89 8.20 -14.86
N SER A 70 -35.37 9.33 -14.37
CA SER A 70 -34.76 9.42 -13.03
C SER A 70 -35.78 9.07 -11.94
N LYS A 71 -35.37 8.18 -11.04
CA LYS A 71 -36.10 7.74 -9.85
C LYS A 71 -35.59 8.38 -8.56
N GLY A 72 -34.63 9.30 -8.67
CA GLY A 72 -33.91 9.94 -7.58
C GLY A 72 -32.41 9.64 -7.64
N SER A 73 -31.69 9.91 -6.56
CA SER A 73 -30.27 9.62 -6.42
C SER A 73 -29.97 8.73 -5.21
N ILE A 74 -28.87 7.99 -5.29
CA ILE A 74 -28.26 7.31 -4.14
C ILE A 74 -26.90 7.95 -3.92
N SER A 75 -26.63 8.33 -2.68
CA SER A 75 -25.34 8.85 -2.24
C SER A 75 -24.77 7.92 -1.19
N PHE A 76 -23.52 7.50 -1.32
CA PHE A 76 -22.90 6.64 -0.32
C PHE A 76 -21.41 6.88 -0.24
N GLY A 77 -20.85 6.66 0.95
CA GLY A 77 -19.42 6.74 1.20
C GLY A 77 -18.96 5.56 2.01
N VAL A 78 -17.65 5.33 1.98
CA VAL A 78 -17.01 4.16 2.60
C VAL A 78 -15.75 4.65 3.31
N HIS A 79 -15.57 4.19 4.55
CA HIS A 79 -14.32 4.35 5.28
C HIS A 79 -13.72 2.98 5.55
N VAL A 80 -12.47 2.81 5.14
CA VAL A 80 -11.68 1.63 5.45
C VAL A 80 -10.72 2.02 6.56
N LYS A 81 -10.74 1.25 7.66
CA LYS A 81 -9.92 1.54 8.84
C LYS A 81 -8.43 1.42 8.53
N ASP A 82 -8.07 0.41 7.75
CA ASP A 82 -6.72 0.19 7.28
C ASP A 82 -6.72 -0.38 5.86
N THR A 83 -6.11 0.35 4.92
CA THR A 83 -5.92 -0.11 3.54
C THR A 83 -4.71 -1.03 3.39
N ARG A 84 -3.86 -1.15 4.43
CA ARG A 84 -2.80 -2.14 4.54
C ARG A 84 -3.32 -3.34 5.30
N VAL A 85 -3.59 -4.45 4.62
CA VAL A 85 -4.18 -5.63 5.26
C VAL A 85 -3.38 -6.90 4.99
N GLY A 86 -3.06 -7.62 6.06
CA GLY A 86 -2.29 -8.84 6.01
C GLY A 86 -3.09 -9.99 5.42
N ARG A 87 -2.38 -10.96 4.85
CA ARG A 87 -3.00 -12.24 4.47
C ARG A 87 -3.59 -12.91 5.71
N GLY A 88 -4.86 -13.30 5.65
CA GLY A 88 -5.57 -13.89 6.78
C GLY A 88 -6.17 -12.88 7.77
N GLU A 89 -5.87 -11.59 7.66
CA GLU A 89 -6.41 -10.54 8.55
C GLU A 89 -7.81 -10.09 8.10
N ASP A 90 -8.52 -9.44 9.03
CA ASP A 90 -9.85 -8.87 8.78
C ASP A 90 -9.73 -7.43 8.25
N LEU A 91 -10.28 -7.19 7.06
CA LEU A 91 -10.45 -5.85 6.51
C LEU A 91 -11.71 -5.22 7.12
N GLU A 92 -11.53 -4.28 8.05
CA GLU A 92 -12.62 -3.55 8.70
C GLU A 92 -12.98 -2.28 7.92
N PHE A 93 -14.28 -2.10 7.64
CA PHE A 93 -14.79 -0.93 6.93
C PHE A 93 -16.16 -0.50 7.44
N LYS A 94 -16.51 0.76 7.18
CA LYS A 94 -17.78 1.40 7.50
C LYS A 94 -18.42 1.92 6.23
N ILE A 95 -19.75 1.83 6.14
CA ILE A 95 -20.52 2.31 4.99
C ILE A 95 -21.66 3.17 5.52
N ALA A 96 -21.82 4.36 4.95
CA ALA A 96 -23.05 5.13 5.05
C ALA A 96 -23.70 5.26 3.68
N CYS A 97 -25.02 5.21 3.65
CA CYS A 97 -25.77 5.25 2.41
C CYS A 97 -27.06 6.05 2.60
N ARG A 98 -27.31 6.99 1.68
CA ARG A 98 -28.54 7.75 1.59
C ARG A 98 -29.28 7.38 0.32
N ASN A 99 -30.48 6.84 0.50
CA ASN A 99 -31.40 6.53 -0.59
C ASN A 99 -32.42 7.66 -0.78
N ASP A 100 -32.13 8.59 -1.69
CA ASP A 100 -33.07 9.63 -2.13
C ASP A 100 -33.88 9.20 -3.35
N THR A 101 -34.10 7.89 -3.51
CA THR A 101 -34.87 7.34 -4.61
C THR A 101 -36.23 6.81 -4.17
N THR A 102 -37.12 6.66 -5.15
CA THR A 102 -38.38 5.94 -5.02
C THR A 102 -38.22 4.41 -5.08
N VAL A 103 -36.98 3.94 -5.23
CA VAL A 103 -36.59 2.54 -5.38
C VAL A 103 -35.91 2.07 -4.09
N GLY A 104 -36.22 0.86 -3.62
CA GLY A 104 -35.48 0.27 -2.51
C GLY A 104 -34.08 -0.20 -2.94
N ILE A 105 -33.11 -0.13 -2.03
CA ILE A 105 -31.83 -0.82 -2.21
C ILE A 105 -32.06 -2.31 -1.90
N GLU A 106 -31.70 -3.20 -2.83
CA GLU A 106 -31.88 -4.64 -2.65
C GLU A 106 -30.80 -5.25 -1.75
N GLN A 107 -29.54 -4.86 -1.98
CA GLN A 107 -28.39 -5.33 -1.22
C GLN A 107 -27.17 -4.43 -1.47
N ILE A 108 -26.26 -4.39 -0.49
CA ILE A 108 -24.94 -3.80 -0.62
C ILE A 108 -23.93 -4.94 -0.74
N GLN A 109 -23.22 -4.99 -1.87
CA GLN A 109 -22.21 -5.98 -2.17
C GLN A 109 -20.82 -5.40 -1.93
N VAL A 110 -19.99 -6.09 -1.18
CA VAL A 110 -18.57 -5.75 -0.99
C VAL A 110 -17.74 -6.91 -1.49
N LYS A 111 -16.71 -6.65 -2.28
CA LYS A 111 -15.78 -7.68 -2.74
C LYS A 111 -14.37 -7.14 -2.82
N VAL A 112 -13.39 -8.00 -2.56
CA VAL A 112 -11.99 -7.69 -2.83
C VAL A 112 -11.58 -8.43 -4.09
N LYS A 113 -11.03 -7.68 -5.04
CA LYS A 113 -10.44 -8.20 -6.27
C LYS A 113 -8.93 -8.04 -6.25
N GLU A 114 -8.26 -9.02 -6.81
CA GLU A 114 -6.87 -8.95 -7.24
C GLU A 114 -6.86 -8.71 -8.75
N VAL A 115 -6.12 -7.69 -9.19
CA VAL A 115 -5.86 -7.39 -10.60
C VAL A 115 -4.38 -7.61 -10.87
N CYS A 116 -4.07 -8.48 -11.82
CA CYS A 116 -2.72 -8.84 -12.20
C CYS A 116 -2.46 -8.48 -13.64
N GLU A 117 -1.61 -7.49 -13.83
CA GLU A 117 -1.20 -6.96 -15.12
C GLU A 117 0.23 -7.45 -15.40
N CYS A 118 0.43 -8.15 -16.51
CA CYS A 118 1.72 -8.62 -16.98
C CYS A 118 2.07 -7.91 -18.29
N LYS A 119 3.22 -7.23 -18.31
CA LYS A 119 3.71 -6.53 -19.49
C LYS A 119 4.90 -7.30 -20.06
N THR A 120 4.78 -7.72 -21.31
CA THR A 120 5.87 -8.29 -22.10
C THR A 120 6.17 -7.36 -23.27
N LYS A 121 7.22 -7.64 -24.05
CA LYS A 121 7.49 -6.87 -25.28
C LYS A 121 6.39 -7.02 -26.34
N ILE A 122 5.58 -8.07 -26.26
CA ILE A 122 4.64 -8.47 -27.31
C ILE A 122 3.18 -8.35 -26.85
N SER A 123 2.91 -8.49 -25.55
CA SER A 123 1.57 -8.51 -24.97
C SER A 123 1.49 -7.71 -23.67
N ASN A 124 0.31 -7.16 -23.42
CA ASN A 124 -0.11 -6.67 -22.11
C ASN A 124 -1.32 -7.51 -21.69
N ASP A 125 -1.11 -8.43 -20.76
CA ASP A 125 -2.15 -9.35 -20.29
C ASP A 125 -2.66 -8.88 -18.92
N SER A 126 -3.97 -8.99 -18.68
CA SER A 126 -4.57 -8.64 -17.39
C SER A 126 -5.59 -9.69 -16.96
N ALA A 127 -5.57 -10.11 -15.70
CA ALA A 127 -6.66 -10.88 -15.11
C ALA A 127 -7.17 -10.22 -13.84
N GLU A 128 -8.45 -10.46 -13.59
CA GLU A 128 -9.09 -10.13 -12.35
C GLU A 128 -9.57 -11.40 -11.66
N THR A 129 -9.21 -11.55 -10.39
CA THR A 129 -9.70 -12.64 -9.54
C THR A 129 -10.46 -12.04 -8.37
N THR A 130 -11.68 -12.53 -8.11
CA THR A 130 -12.39 -12.16 -6.88
C THR A 130 -11.84 -13.02 -5.74
N LEU A 131 -11.21 -12.39 -4.77
CA LEU A 131 -10.60 -13.09 -3.63
C LEU A 131 -11.64 -13.46 -2.58
N VAL A 132 -12.55 -12.53 -2.28
CA VAL A 132 -13.59 -12.70 -1.27
C VAL A 132 -14.74 -11.72 -1.55
N ALA A 133 -15.97 -12.08 -1.19
CA ALA A 133 -17.16 -11.25 -1.39
C ALA A 133 -18.20 -11.45 -0.28
N ILE A 134 -18.79 -10.34 0.18
CA ILE A 134 -19.96 -10.28 1.04
C ILE A 134 -21.14 -9.81 0.18
N PRO A 135 -22.14 -10.67 -0.10
CA PRO A 135 -23.23 -10.32 -0.99
C PRO A 135 -24.24 -9.35 -0.36
N ASN A 136 -24.36 -9.32 0.97
CA ASN A 136 -25.36 -8.52 1.66
C ASN A 136 -24.82 -7.93 2.97
N VAL A 137 -24.18 -6.76 2.87
CA VAL A 137 -23.75 -5.99 4.04
C VAL A 137 -24.98 -5.34 4.68
N LYS A 138 -25.17 -5.58 5.97
CA LYS A 138 -26.22 -4.96 6.76
C LYS A 138 -25.80 -3.54 7.13
N VAL A 139 -26.60 -2.56 6.77
CA VAL A 139 -26.44 -1.15 7.16
C VAL A 139 -27.70 -0.75 7.93
N GLN A 140 -27.51 -0.13 9.09
CA GLN A 140 -28.58 0.47 9.88
C GLN A 140 -28.96 1.80 9.26
N GLY A 141 -30.25 1.97 8.95
CA GLY A 141 -30.74 3.17 8.26
C GLY A 141 -30.38 3.21 6.77
N GLY A 142 -30.91 4.20 6.06
CA GLY A 142 -30.49 4.52 4.70
C GLY A 142 -30.94 3.59 3.56
N LEU A 143 -31.37 2.35 3.87
CA LEU A 143 -31.85 1.39 2.87
C LEU A 143 -33.30 1.64 2.44
N ASP A 144 -34.09 2.26 3.32
CA ASP A 144 -35.51 2.49 3.07
C ASP A 144 -35.73 3.49 1.94
N LYS A 145 -36.69 3.17 1.07
CA LYS A 145 -37.12 4.08 -0.01
C LYS A 145 -37.80 5.31 0.57
N LYS A 146 -37.55 6.48 0.00
CA LYS A 146 -38.30 7.70 0.35
C LYS A 146 -39.66 7.75 -0.33
N LYS A 147 -40.62 8.43 0.30
CA LYS A 147 -41.90 8.71 -0.35
C LYS A 147 -41.67 9.71 -1.48
N LYS A 148 -42.47 9.62 -2.54
CA LYS A 148 -42.34 10.48 -3.72
C LYS A 148 -42.36 11.97 -3.37
N LYS A 149 -43.17 12.38 -2.38
CA LYS A 149 -43.27 13.76 -1.90
C LYS A 149 -41.94 14.28 -1.33
N ASP A 150 -41.28 13.47 -0.50
CA ASP A 150 -40.00 13.82 0.13
C ASP A 150 -38.89 13.98 -0.93
N VAL A 151 -38.91 13.15 -1.97
CA VAL A 151 -37.97 13.25 -3.11
C VAL A 151 -38.22 14.53 -3.91
N GLU A 152 -39.47 14.94 -4.12
CA GLU A 152 -39.82 16.18 -4.82
C GLU A 152 -39.45 17.44 -4.04
N GLU A 153 -39.66 17.45 -2.71
CA GLU A 153 -39.18 18.53 -1.84
C GLU A 153 -37.65 18.63 -1.87
N SER A 154 -36.98 17.48 -1.96
CA SER A 154 -35.52 17.44 -2.02
C SER A 154 -34.91 18.06 -3.27
N LYS A 155 -35.62 17.98 -4.40
CA LYS A 155 -35.21 18.62 -5.65
C LYS A 155 -35.30 20.14 -5.62
N LYS A 156 -36.13 20.72 -4.75
CA LYS A 156 -36.33 22.18 -4.66
C LYS A 156 -35.25 22.87 -3.81
N ALA A 157 -34.52 22.13 -2.98
CA ALA A 157 -33.58 22.68 -1.99
C ALA A 157 -32.23 23.19 -2.57
N GLY A 158 -31.96 23.02 -3.86
CA GLY A 158 -30.80 23.63 -4.54
C GLY A 158 -29.43 23.02 -4.16
N THR A 159 -28.37 23.67 -4.63
CA THR A 159 -26.97 23.20 -4.60
C THR A 159 -26.37 23.09 -3.19
N ASN A 160 -26.78 23.95 -2.25
CA ASN A 160 -26.28 23.93 -0.86
C ASN A 160 -26.52 22.58 -0.17
N ARG A 161 -27.57 21.85 -0.59
CA ARG A 161 -27.91 20.55 -0.02
C ARG A 161 -26.87 19.47 -0.28
N GLN A 162 -26.05 19.59 -1.33
CA GLN A 162 -25.02 18.59 -1.61
C GLN A 162 -23.92 18.61 -0.54
N GLN A 163 -23.54 19.79 -0.07
CA GLN A 163 -22.53 19.93 0.98
C GLN A 163 -23.05 19.45 2.34
N ASP A 164 -24.29 19.79 2.68
CA ASP A 164 -24.96 19.26 3.88
C ASP A 164 -25.06 17.72 3.83
N ASN A 165 -25.37 17.17 2.65
CA ASN A 165 -25.40 15.72 2.46
C ASN A 165 -24.03 15.07 2.68
N PHE A 166 -22.93 15.72 2.28
CA PHE A 166 -21.58 15.21 2.52
C PHE A 166 -21.20 15.26 4.00
N LEU A 167 -21.49 16.36 4.69
CA LEU A 167 -21.24 16.49 6.14
C LEU A 167 -21.99 15.42 6.91
N ASP A 168 -23.27 15.21 6.59
CA ASP A 168 -24.05 14.20 7.26
C ASP A 168 -23.53 12.78 6.97
N LEU A 169 -23.23 12.46 5.70
CA LEU A 169 -22.65 11.16 5.34
C LEU A 169 -21.32 10.95 6.03
N PHE A 170 -20.46 11.97 6.11
CA PHE A 170 -19.20 11.89 6.82
C PHE A 170 -19.42 11.62 8.32
N SER A 171 -20.38 12.29 8.95
CA SER A 171 -20.74 12.06 10.35
C SER A 171 -21.22 10.62 10.60
N GLU A 172 -22.00 10.06 9.66
CA GLU A 172 -22.49 8.68 9.74
C GLU A 172 -21.38 7.66 9.49
N ILE A 173 -20.48 7.92 8.53
CA ILE A 173 -19.32 7.07 8.23
C ILE A 173 -18.32 7.06 9.39
N THR A 174 -18.11 8.21 10.03
CA THR A 174 -17.18 8.35 11.16
C THR A 174 -17.78 7.86 12.47
N SER A 175 -19.12 7.79 12.58
CA SER A 175 -19.79 7.12 13.68
C SER A 175 -19.31 5.66 13.81
N ASN A 176 -19.41 5.09 15.01
CA ASN A 176 -19.08 3.67 15.24
C ASN A 176 -20.26 2.74 14.89
N GLU A 177 -21.17 3.21 14.05
CA GLU A 177 -22.28 2.44 13.51
C GLU A 177 -21.87 1.82 12.17
N ASN A 178 -22.59 0.80 11.70
CA ASN A 178 -22.40 0.21 10.36
C ASN A 178 -21.00 -0.37 10.07
N ILE A 179 -20.32 -0.89 11.09
CA ILE A 179 -19.03 -1.59 10.93
C ILE A 179 -19.29 -2.98 10.34
N ALA A 180 -18.54 -3.31 9.29
CA ALA A 180 -18.47 -4.64 8.70
C ALA A 180 -17.00 -5.06 8.55
N SER A 181 -16.76 -6.37 8.51
CA SER A 181 -15.44 -6.93 8.30
C SER A 181 -15.47 -8.01 7.23
N LEU A 182 -14.35 -8.15 6.53
CA LEU A 182 -14.14 -9.13 5.48
C LEU A 182 -12.76 -9.77 5.66
N LYS A 183 -12.71 -11.09 5.85
CA LYS A 183 -11.45 -11.82 6.03
C LYS A 183 -10.71 -11.98 4.71
N ILE A 184 -9.47 -11.51 4.65
CA ILE A 184 -8.58 -11.69 3.50
C ILE A 184 -8.09 -13.14 3.47
N PRO A 185 -8.14 -13.85 2.32
CA PRO A 185 -7.63 -15.21 2.23
C PRO A 185 -6.13 -15.29 2.59
N GLU A 186 -5.71 -16.38 3.24
CA GLU A 186 -4.29 -16.64 3.54
C GLU A 186 -3.47 -16.86 2.26
N ILE A 187 -4.10 -17.43 1.23
CA ILE A 187 -3.49 -17.73 -0.07
C ILE A 187 -3.85 -16.60 -1.06
N VAL A 188 -3.23 -15.44 -0.84
CA VAL A 188 -3.29 -14.29 -1.75
C VAL A 188 -1.87 -13.82 -2.07
N ARG A 189 -1.67 -13.23 -3.25
CA ARG A 189 -0.37 -12.66 -3.63
C ARG A 189 -0.22 -11.29 -3.00
N ASP A 190 1.02 -10.88 -2.80
CA ASP A 190 1.28 -9.54 -2.27
C ASP A 190 1.03 -8.49 -3.36
N SER A 191 0.52 -7.32 -2.95
CA SER A 191 0.53 -6.11 -3.78
C SER A 191 1.97 -5.81 -4.19
N TYR A 192 2.19 -5.65 -5.49
CA TYR A 192 3.53 -5.46 -6.03
C TYR A 192 3.50 -4.66 -7.33
N LYS A 193 4.30 -3.60 -7.43
CA LYS A 193 4.45 -2.76 -8.61
C LYS A 193 5.86 -2.96 -9.18
N GLY A 194 5.99 -3.87 -10.14
CA GLY A 194 7.23 -4.11 -10.89
C GLY A 194 7.10 -3.66 -12.35
N GLN A 195 8.22 -3.67 -13.08
CA GLN A 195 8.25 -3.30 -14.49
C GLN A 195 7.48 -4.28 -15.40
N LEU A 196 7.57 -5.58 -15.11
CA LEU A 196 6.97 -6.65 -15.91
C LEU A 196 5.66 -7.18 -15.33
N ILE A 197 5.47 -7.06 -14.02
CA ILE A 197 4.29 -7.55 -13.32
C ILE A 197 3.81 -6.51 -12.32
N HIS A 198 2.52 -6.23 -12.35
CA HIS A 198 1.84 -5.33 -11.44
C HIS A 198 0.63 -6.06 -10.84
N ILE A 199 0.66 -6.27 -9.53
CA ILE A 199 -0.41 -6.87 -8.74
C ILE A 199 -0.98 -5.77 -7.86
N ARG A 200 -2.25 -5.44 -8.07
CA ARG A 200 -2.99 -4.47 -7.26
C ARG A 200 -4.26 -5.10 -6.72
N HIS A 201 -4.64 -4.68 -5.51
CA HIS A 201 -5.86 -5.13 -4.86
C HIS A 201 -6.84 -3.97 -4.77
N VAL A 202 -8.12 -4.28 -4.95
CA VAL A 202 -9.18 -3.28 -4.93
C VAL A 202 -10.38 -3.83 -4.18
N MET A 203 -10.82 -3.13 -3.15
CA MET A 203 -12.14 -3.33 -2.56
C MET A 203 -13.19 -2.59 -3.38
N ILE A 204 -14.23 -3.30 -3.80
CA ILE A 204 -15.32 -2.76 -4.61
C ILE A 204 -16.59 -2.83 -3.78
N VAL A 205 -17.19 -1.68 -3.51
CA VAL A 205 -18.50 -1.57 -2.86
C VAL A 205 -19.52 -1.21 -3.92
N LYS A 206 -20.57 -2.01 -4.04
CA LYS A 206 -21.60 -1.89 -5.07
C LYS A 206 -23.00 -1.93 -4.46
N ILE A 207 -23.82 -0.93 -4.76
CA ILE A 207 -25.21 -0.84 -4.30
C ILE A 207 -26.13 -1.40 -5.39
N LYS A 208 -26.91 -2.44 -5.06
CA LYS A 208 -27.87 -3.04 -5.99
C LYS A 208 -29.23 -2.38 -5.89
N THR A 209 -29.74 -1.82 -6.98
CA THR A 209 -31.02 -1.05 -6.99
C THR A 209 -32.19 -1.81 -7.65
N GLY A 210 -31.97 -3.07 -8.03
CA GLY A 210 -32.94 -3.98 -8.62
C GLY A 210 -32.90 -4.05 -10.14
N ARG A 211 -33.62 -5.03 -10.71
CA ARG A 211 -33.52 -5.37 -12.14
C ARG A 211 -33.81 -4.16 -13.06
N GLY A 212 -32.93 -3.94 -14.03
CA GLY A 212 -33.08 -2.91 -15.06
C GLY A 212 -32.76 -1.48 -14.60
N LYS A 213 -31.89 -1.33 -13.61
CA LYS A 213 -31.44 -0.04 -13.08
C LYS A 213 -29.92 -0.03 -12.90
N ASP A 214 -29.37 1.17 -12.80
CA ASP A 214 -27.95 1.38 -12.56
C ASP A 214 -27.56 1.02 -11.12
N ASP A 215 -26.41 0.38 -10.96
CA ASP A 215 -25.86 -0.01 -9.67
C ASP A 215 -24.63 0.86 -9.37
N PRO A 216 -24.74 1.86 -8.46
CA PRO A 216 -23.60 2.68 -8.05
C PRO A 216 -22.46 1.82 -7.50
N LYS A 217 -21.20 2.20 -7.81
CA LYS A 217 -20.01 1.51 -7.31
C LYS A 217 -18.90 2.49 -6.93
N VAL A 218 -18.11 2.12 -5.92
CA VAL A 218 -16.81 2.75 -5.61
C VAL A 218 -15.73 1.69 -5.54
N GLU A 219 -14.51 2.11 -5.85
CA GLU A 219 -13.32 1.26 -5.86
C GLU A 219 -12.29 1.86 -4.91
N ILE A 220 -11.77 1.04 -4.00
CA ILE A 220 -10.85 1.45 -2.93
C ILE A 220 -9.56 0.65 -3.11
N PRO A 221 -8.41 1.30 -3.33
CA PRO A 221 -7.15 0.59 -3.43
C PRO A 221 -6.79 -0.06 -2.09
N LEU A 222 -6.25 -1.27 -2.16
CA LEU A 222 -5.74 -2.01 -1.01
C LEU A 222 -4.28 -2.41 -1.25
N HIS A 223 -3.51 -2.38 -0.17
CA HIS A 223 -2.19 -2.98 -0.12
C HIS A 223 -2.26 -4.27 0.71
N ILE A 224 -2.19 -5.42 0.04
CA ILE A 224 -2.20 -6.72 0.70
C ILE A 224 -0.77 -7.25 0.76
N GLY A 225 -0.31 -7.69 1.92
CA GLY A 225 1.05 -8.18 2.08
C GLY A 225 1.21 -9.17 3.22
N SER A 226 2.47 -9.48 3.56
CA SER A 226 2.74 -10.25 4.76
C SER A 226 2.14 -9.54 5.98
N PRO A 227 1.38 -10.27 6.83
CA PRO A 227 0.73 -9.67 7.99
C PRO A 227 1.75 -8.91 8.80
N ALA A 228 1.32 -7.83 9.45
CA ALA A 228 2.18 -7.17 10.40
C ALA A 228 2.67 -8.28 11.35
N VAL A 229 3.98 -8.30 11.61
CA VAL A 229 4.43 -9.03 12.78
C VAL A 229 3.78 -8.23 13.89
N GLU A 230 2.61 -8.69 14.35
CA GLU A 230 2.15 -8.37 15.68
C GLU A 230 3.43 -8.48 16.46
N THR A 231 3.85 -7.38 17.07
CA THR A 231 4.77 -7.52 18.17
C THR A 231 3.96 -8.36 19.13
N VAL A 232 4.02 -9.69 18.94
CA VAL A 232 3.94 -10.68 19.97
C VAL A 232 4.94 -10.08 20.90
N ARG A 233 4.40 -9.29 21.84
CA ARG A 233 5.07 -8.96 23.08
C ARG A 233 5.34 -10.35 23.56
N MET A 234 6.50 -10.91 23.17
CA MET A 234 6.93 -12.22 23.60
C MET A 234 6.74 -12.10 25.08
N PRO A 235 5.73 -12.79 25.66
CA PRO A 235 5.23 -12.46 26.98
C PRO A 235 6.46 -12.44 27.84
N SER A 236 6.86 -11.23 28.29
CA SER A 236 8.24 -10.94 28.69
C SER A 236 8.73 -12.17 29.40
N VAL A 237 9.56 -12.97 28.71
CA VAL A 237 9.93 -14.28 29.22
C VAL A 237 10.73 -13.87 30.42
N ARG A 238 10.08 -13.89 31.60
CA ARG A 238 10.76 -13.84 32.87
C ARG A 238 11.69 -15.01 32.71
N LEU A 239 12.96 -14.70 32.43
CA LEU A 239 14.01 -15.70 32.43
C LEU A 239 13.73 -16.49 33.71
N PRO A 240 13.42 -17.79 33.61
CA PRO A 240 13.25 -18.58 34.82
C PRO A 240 14.49 -18.27 35.67
N PRO A 241 14.33 -18.02 36.98
CA PRO A 241 15.48 -17.81 37.85
C PRO A 241 16.49 -18.91 37.53
N PRO A 242 17.78 -18.57 37.36
CA PRO A 242 18.78 -19.47 36.82
C PRO A 242 18.61 -20.84 37.49
N ILE A 243 18.17 -21.82 36.70
CA ILE A 243 17.98 -23.18 37.18
C ILE A 243 19.37 -23.60 37.64
N PRO A 244 19.57 -23.94 38.93
CA PRO A 244 20.86 -24.45 39.38
C PRO A 244 21.18 -25.67 38.53
N THR A 245 22.31 -25.58 37.82
CA THR A 245 22.82 -26.59 36.91
C THR A 245 22.75 -27.95 37.58
N PRO A 246 21.86 -28.86 37.15
CA PRO A 246 21.90 -30.24 37.61
C PRO A 246 23.17 -30.87 37.04
N SER A 247 23.97 -31.49 37.89
CA SER A 247 25.05 -32.37 37.45
C SER A 247 24.50 -33.43 36.52
N LEU A 248 25.10 -33.57 35.33
CA LEU A 248 24.80 -34.64 34.39
C LEU A 248 24.77 -35.99 35.11
N GLY A 249 23.59 -36.61 35.14
CA GLY A 249 23.44 -38.05 35.20
C GLY A 249 23.07 -38.49 33.80
N ASP A 250 23.96 -39.27 33.20
CA ASP A 250 23.76 -39.92 31.91
C ASP A 250 22.56 -40.88 32.00
N ASP A 251 21.68 -40.80 31.00
CA ASP A 251 20.85 -41.88 30.42
C ASP A 251 19.41 -41.41 30.12
N GLU A 252 19.19 -40.92 28.90
CA GLU A 252 17.86 -41.00 28.28
C GLU A 252 17.98 -41.24 26.77
N VAL A 253 17.50 -42.42 26.34
CA VAL A 253 17.52 -42.91 24.97
C VAL A 253 16.30 -42.33 24.23
N ALA A 254 16.52 -41.34 23.37
CA ALA A 254 15.53 -40.87 22.42
C ALA A 254 15.51 -41.76 21.17
N HIS A 255 14.33 -42.30 20.83
CA HIS A 255 14.09 -42.95 19.55
C HIS A 255 14.01 -41.91 18.44
N ASP A 256 15.14 -41.72 17.76
CA ASP A 256 15.27 -40.85 16.59
C ASP A 256 14.83 -41.59 15.31
N MET A 257 13.94 -40.96 14.55
CA MET A 257 13.60 -41.41 13.20
C MET A 257 14.77 -41.05 12.29
N ALA A 258 15.66 -42.02 12.06
CA ALA A 258 16.84 -41.87 11.22
C ALA A 258 16.47 -41.42 9.79
N LEU A 259 16.69 -40.13 9.53
CA LEU A 259 16.92 -39.61 8.19
C LEU A 259 18.25 -40.19 7.67
N SER A 260 18.29 -40.59 6.40
CA SER A 260 19.45 -41.15 5.71
C SER A 260 20.77 -40.41 6.03
N ASP A 261 21.83 -41.18 6.29
CA ASP A 261 23.21 -40.72 6.58
C ASP A 261 23.78 -39.74 5.52
N GLU A 262 23.19 -39.66 4.33
CA GLU A 262 23.57 -38.69 3.30
C GLU A 262 23.24 -37.23 3.68
N TRP A 263 22.46 -36.99 4.74
CA TRP A 263 22.08 -35.65 5.20
C TRP A 263 22.70 -35.26 6.55
N ALA A 264 23.57 -36.10 7.12
CA ALA A 264 24.21 -35.83 8.42
C ALA A 264 25.09 -34.56 8.42
N GLY A 265 25.51 -34.07 7.25
CA GLY A 265 26.23 -32.80 7.08
C GLY A 265 25.37 -31.61 6.63
N ALA A 266 24.07 -31.79 6.43
CA ALA A 266 23.19 -30.72 5.96
C ALA A 266 22.69 -29.89 7.15
N GLU A 267 23.31 -28.73 7.39
CA GLU A 267 22.76 -27.74 8.31
C GLU A 267 21.36 -27.32 7.87
N LYS A 268 20.38 -27.40 8.78
CA LYS A 268 19.08 -26.76 8.62
C LYS A 268 19.32 -25.30 8.23
N SER A 269 18.79 -24.86 7.09
CA SER A 269 18.98 -23.48 6.65
C SER A 269 18.45 -22.53 7.72
N VAL A 270 19.35 -21.81 8.37
CA VAL A 270 19.00 -20.70 9.25
C VAL A 270 18.20 -19.69 8.43
N LYS A 271 17.17 -19.06 9.02
CA LYS A 271 16.53 -17.89 8.42
C LYS A 271 17.59 -16.78 8.25
N VAL A 272 18.25 -16.74 7.10
CA VAL A 272 19.22 -15.70 6.79
C VAL A 272 18.46 -14.39 6.57
N HIS A 273 18.63 -13.45 7.50
CA HIS A 273 18.20 -12.07 7.28
C HIS A 273 19.27 -11.41 6.42
N ALA A 274 19.02 -11.34 5.11
CA ALA A 274 19.96 -10.70 4.19
C ALA A 274 19.94 -9.18 4.42
N ILE A 275 21.06 -8.62 4.89
CA ILE A 275 21.23 -7.17 5.04
C ILE A 275 21.51 -6.57 3.66
N ARG A 276 20.72 -5.55 3.30
CA ARG A 276 20.54 -5.04 1.93
C ARG A 276 21.79 -4.40 1.30
N THR A 277 22.80 -4.04 2.10
CA THR A 277 24.02 -3.33 1.68
C THR A 277 24.93 -4.12 0.72
N SER A 278 24.64 -5.39 0.45
CA SER A 278 25.42 -6.26 -0.44
C SER A 278 24.77 -6.56 -1.81
N PHE A 279 23.60 -5.99 -2.12
CA PHE A 279 22.88 -6.29 -3.36
C PHE A 279 22.90 -5.12 -4.36
N ARG A 280 23.55 -5.31 -5.52
CA ARG A 280 23.28 -4.50 -6.72
C ARG A 280 22.08 -5.09 -7.46
N MET A 281 20.95 -4.39 -7.43
CA MET A 281 19.77 -4.71 -8.23
C MET A 281 19.92 -4.07 -9.62
N GLY A 282 20.72 -4.71 -10.49
CA GLY A 282 20.83 -4.35 -11.90
C GLY A 282 20.06 -5.34 -12.75
N GLY A 283 18.83 -5.01 -13.16
CA GLY A 283 18.08 -5.80 -14.14
C GLY A 283 18.58 -5.52 -15.55
N SER A 284 19.64 -6.20 -16.01
CA SER A 284 19.90 -6.27 -17.45
C SER A 284 18.88 -7.25 -18.06
N THR A 285 18.14 -6.82 -19.07
CA THR A 285 17.28 -7.72 -19.86
C THR A 285 18.19 -8.58 -20.72
N THR A 286 18.76 -9.64 -20.15
CA THR A 286 19.47 -10.65 -20.92
C THR A 286 18.45 -11.67 -21.40
N VAL A 287 18.11 -11.60 -22.69
CA VAL A 287 17.47 -12.73 -23.37
C VAL A 287 18.54 -13.81 -23.44
N LEU A 288 18.55 -14.72 -22.47
CA LEU A 288 19.38 -15.91 -22.53
C LEU A 288 18.74 -16.84 -23.57
N THR A 289 19.14 -16.70 -24.83
CA THR A 289 19.04 -17.78 -25.80
C THR A 289 19.92 -18.92 -25.30
N ASN A 290 19.38 -20.14 -25.27
CA ASN A 290 19.97 -21.34 -24.65
C ASN A 290 21.24 -21.87 -25.34
N GLU A 291 22.05 -21.04 -26.00
CA GLU A 291 23.19 -21.53 -26.78
C GLU A 291 24.47 -20.74 -26.48
N GLU A 292 25.45 -21.55 -26.04
CA GLU A 292 26.90 -21.38 -26.01
C GLU A 292 27.56 -20.33 -25.09
N THR A 293 28.36 -20.92 -24.20
CA THR A 293 29.34 -20.41 -23.27
C THR A 293 30.52 -19.75 -23.97
N ASP A 294 30.56 -18.42 -23.93
CA ASP A 294 31.80 -17.68 -23.71
C ASP A 294 31.48 -16.57 -22.72
N VAL A 295 31.95 -16.72 -21.48
CA VAL A 295 31.80 -15.66 -20.47
C VAL A 295 32.95 -14.68 -20.70
N PRO A 296 32.71 -13.48 -21.27
CA PRO A 296 33.78 -12.52 -21.49
C PRO A 296 34.42 -12.18 -20.14
N ILE A 297 35.76 -12.24 -20.10
CA ILE A 297 36.56 -11.76 -18.98
C ILE A 297 36.23 -10.27 -18.83
N LEU A 298 35.38 -9.95 -17.85
CA LEU A 298 35.00 -8.57 -17.58
C LEU A 298 36.25 -7.81 -17.11
N PRO A 299 36.60 -6.67 -17.73
CA PRO A 299 37.72 -5.86 -17.28
C PRO A 299 37.54 -5.50 -15.80
N LEU A 300 38.66 -5.45 -15.07
CA LEU A 300 38.69 -5.02 -13.67
C LEU A 300 37.88 -3.72 -13.53
N PRO A 301 36.92 -3.65 -12.59
CA PRO A 301 36.06 -2.49 -12.45
C PRO A 301 36.91 -1.26 -12.13
N VAL A 302 36.99 -0.33 -13.07
CA VAL A 302 37.50 1.02 -12.82
C VAL A 302 36.64 1.60 -11.70
N LEU A 303 37.26 2.10 -10.63
CA LEU A 303 36.55 2.72 -9.52
C LEU A 303 35.70 3.85 -10.12
N PRO A 304 34.35 3.79 -10.02
CA PRO A 304 33.52 4.85 -10.56
C PRO A 304 33.89 6.17 -9.88
N PRO A 305 33.79 7.30 -10.59
CA PRO A 305 33.97 8.61 -9.97
C PRO A 305 33.05 8.76 -8.75
N PRO A 306 33.43 9.58 -7.75
CA PRO A 306 32.57 9.83 -6.60
C PRO A 306 31.19 10.24 -7.10
N LEU A 307 30.15 9.54 -6.61
CA LEU A 307 28.78 9.77 -7.03
C LEU A 307 28.37 11.18 -6.58
N GLU A 308 28.00 12.04 -7.53
CA GLU A 308 27.45 13.35 -7.22
C GLU A 308 26.12 13.19 -6.47
N ILE A 309 25.96 13.93 -5.37
CA ILE A 309 24.76 13.90 -4.53
C ILE A 309 23.77 14.89 -5.12
N THR A 310 22.82 14.36 -5.89
CA THR A 310 21.79 15.13 -6.58
C THR A 310 20.41 14.47 -6.41
N LEU A 311 19.34 15.24 -6.66
CA LEU A 311 17.98 14.68 -6.68
C LEU A 311 17.80 13.63 -7.77
N ASP A 312 18.41 13.82 -8.95
CA ASP A 312 18.35 12.83 -10.03
C ASP A 312 18.97 11.49 -9.64
N HIS A 313 20.05 11.54 -8.84
CA HIS A 313 20.65 10.34 -8.28
C HIS A 313 19.71 9.66 -7.27
N LEU A 314 19.07 10.43 -6.39
CA LEU A 314 18.05 9.89 -5.48
C LEU A 314 16.88 9.25 -6.24
N PHE A 315 16.35 9.92 -7.25
CA PHE A 315 15.25 9.40 -8.06
C PHE A 315 15.63 8.12 -8.78
N SER A 316 16.85 8.05 -9.32
CA SER A 316 17.38 6.83 -9.94
C SER A 316 17.47 5.67 -8.95
N GLU A 317 17.91 5.94 -7.71
CA GLU A 317 17.94 4.93 -6.65
C GLU A 317 16.53 4.49 -6.22
N MET A 318 15.59 5.43 -6.05
CA MET A 318 14.20 5.14 -5.70
C MET A 318 13.55 4.27 -6.79
N VAL A 319 13.68 4.62 -8.08
CA VAL A 319 13.15 3.82 -9.20
C VAL A 319 13.69 2.38 -9.21
N ALA A 320 14.94 2.19 -8.79
CA ALA A 320 15.57 0.86 -8.69
C ALA A 320 15.22 0.11 -7.39
N SER A 321 14.57 0.78 -6.43
CA SER A 321 14.25 0.24 -5.12
C SER A 321 12.89 -0.45 -5.08
N VAL A 322 12.75 -1.35 -4.11
CA VAL A 322 11.47 -1.92 -3.69
C VAL A 322 10.94 -1.21 -2.43
N ASP A 323 11.79 -0.46 -1.74
CA ASP A 323 11.45 0.24 -0.51
C ASP A 323 12.14 1.61 -0.48
N ASP A 324 11.38 2.64 -0.82
CA ASP A 324 11.87 4.01 -0.93
C ASP A 324 12.00 4.66 0.45
N TYR A 325 11.18 4.23 1.42
CA TYR A 325 11.23 4.74 2.78
C TYR A 325 12.58 4.45 3.43
N ASP A 326 13.07 3.22 3.31
CA ASP A 326 14.40 2.84 3.85
C ASP A 326 15.54 3.64 3.22
N ILE A 327 15.47 3.89 1.90
CA ILE A 327 16.48 4.66 1.18
C ILE A 327 16.49 6.10 1.69
N VAL A 328 15.33 6.75 1.71
CA VAL A 328 15.21 8.14 2.16
C VAL A 328 15.61 8.25 3.63
N SER A 329 15.15 7.33 4.48
CA SER A 329 15.50 7.28 5.92
C SER A 329 17.00 7.16 6.14
N SER A 330 17.66 6.24 5.44
CA SER A 330 19.11 6.08 5.50
C SER A 330 19.86 7.32 5.01
N LYS A 331 19.42 7.93 3.90
CA LYS A 331 20.08 9.12 3.32
C LYS A 331 19.89 10.35 4.20
N ILE A 332 18.77 10.51 4.91
CA ILE A 332 18.58 11.61 5.85
C ILE A 332 19.61 11.59 7.00
N GLN A 333 20.11 10.40 7.36
CA GLN A 333 21.16 10.26 8.40
C GLN A 333 22.57 10.55 7.88
N ASP A 334 22.77 10.52 6.56
CA ASP A 334 24.05 10.83 5.93
C ASP A 334 24.22 12.37 5.85
N PRO A 335 25.30 12.96 6.40
CA PRO A 335 25.50 14.40 6.42
C PRO A 335 25.41 15.08 5.05
N ASP A 336 25.95 14.46 4.01
CA ASP A 336 26.02 15.07 2.68
C ASP A 336 24.63 15.10 2.03
N TRP A 337 23.87 14.01 2.17
CA TRP A 337 22.48 13.93 1.73
C TRP A 337 21.56 14.81 2.58
N LYS A 338 21.81 14.91 3.89
CA LYS A 338 21.03 15.77 4.78
C LYS A 338 21.10 17.23 4.34
N GLN A 339 22.26 17.70 3.88
CA GLN A 339 22.41 19.05 3.33
C GLN A 339 21.51 19.26 2.10
N LEU A 340 21.41 18.26 1.20
CA LEU A 340 20.48 18.31 0.08
C LEU A 340 19.03 18.42 0.57
N PHE A 341 18.58 17.57 1.50
CA PHE A 341 17.22 17.62 2.05
C PHE A 341 16.90 18.94 2.76
N MET A 342 17.87 19.52 3.46
CA MET A 342 17.72 20.83 4.12
C MET A 342 17.50 21.97 3.13
N SER A 343 18.05 21.86 1.92
CA SER A 343 17.94 22.87 0.85
C SER A 343 16.75 22.68 -0.10
N LEU A 344 15.87 21.71 0.17
CA LEU A 344 14.73 21.44 -0.71
C LEU A 344 13.79 22.64 -0.73
N ASP A 345 13.46 23.06 -1.95
CA ASP A 345 12.34 23.93 -2.24
C ASP A 345 11.04 23.11 -2.35
N PRO A 346 9.87 23.75 -2.47
CA PRO A 346 8.60 23.05 -2.60
C PRO A 346 8.55 22.07 -3.77
N ASP A 347 9.11 22.43 -4.92
CA ASP A 347 9.06 21.61 -6.13
C ASP A 347 9.97 20.38 -6.02
N GLY A 348 11.17 20.52 -5.46
CA GLY A 348 12.06 19.41 -5.16
C GLY A 348 11.46 18.44 -4.15
N PHE A 349 10.80 18.95 -3.10
CA PHE A 349 10.06 18.11 -2.15
C PHE A 349 8.88 17.38 -2.82
N GLY A 350 8.06 18.08 -3.60
CA GLY A 350 6.99 17.46 -4.39
C GLY A 350 7.52 16.40 -5.36
N GLY A 351 8.66 16.66 -5.99
CA GLY A 351 9.36 15.72 -6.85
C GLY A 351 9.69 14.40 -6.14
N ILE A 352 10.21 14.43 -4.92
CA ILE A 352 10.47 13.22 -4.13
C ILE A 352 9.17 12.44 -3.88
N ILE A 353 8.09 13.12 -3.47
CA ILE A 353 6.79 12.48 -3.23
C ILE A 353 6.25 11.79 -4.50
N CYS A 354 6.39 12.43 -5.66
CA CYS A 354 5.98 11.89 -6.95
C CYS A 354 6.73 10.59 -7.31
N HIS A 355 8.00 10.48 -6.92
CA HIS A 355 8.86 9.33 -7.22
C HIS A 355 8.73 8.15 -6.26
N VAL A 356 7.92 8.26 -5.20
CA VAL A 356 7.66 7.14 -4.30
C VAL A 356 6.89 6.04 -5.05
N ASN A 357 7.51 4.87 -5.21
CA ASN A 357 6.94 3.73 -5.93
C ASN A 357 5.74 3.12 -5.20
N LYS A 358 5.86 2.98 -3.88
CA LYS A 358 4.79 2.51 -3.00
C LYS A 358 3.93 3.69 -2.60
N GLU A 359 2.84 3.90 -3.33
CA GLU A 359 1.96 5.05 -3.14
C GLU A 359 1.51 5.22 -1.68
N VAL A 360 1.21 4.12 -0.97
CA VAL A 360 0.91 4.09 0.49
C VAL A 360 1.96 4.79 1.37
N ASP A 361 3.22 4.84 0.95
CA ASP A 361 4.33 5.38 1.72
C ASP A 361 4.53 6.88 1.47
N GLN A 362 3.80 7.49 0.52
CA GLN A 362 3.93 8.92 0.21
C GLN A 362 3.77 9.80 1.46
N PRO A 363 2.68 9.73 2.26
CA PRO A 363 2.53 10.54 3.46
C PRO A 363 3.64 10.32 4.49
N ARG A 364 4.06 9.06 4.67
CA ARG A 364 5.11 8.66 5.63
C ARG A 364 6.48 9.22 5.24
N ILE A 365 6.83 9.17 3.96
CA ILE A 365 8.06 9.79 3.43
C ILE A 365 7.97 11.32 3.55
N GLY A 366 6.79 11.90 3.30
CA GLY A 366 6.55 13.32 3.52
C GLY A 366 6.85 13.74 4.96
N SER A 367 6.25 13.07 5.95
CA SER A 367 6.53 13.33 7.39
C SER A 367 7.97 13.06 7.79
N LEU A 368 8.66 12.12 7.12
CA LEU A 368 10.06 11.82 7.41
C LEU A 368 10.99 12.96 6.96
N ILE A 369 10.71 13.57 5.81
CA ILE A 369 11.55 14.64 5.24
C ILE A 369 11.20 16.02 5.83
N ALA A 370 9.91 16.29 6.12
CA ALA A 370 9.44 17.60 6.54
C ALA A 370 10.23 18.24 7.71
N PRO A 371 10.63 17.53 8.78
CA PRO A 371 11.42 18.09 9.88
C PRO A 371 12.83 18.54 9.48
N VAL A 372 13.36 18.02 8.36
CA VAL A 372 14.73 18.29 7.89
C VAL A 372 14.77 19.52 6.99
N ILE A 373 13.69 19.77 6.24
CA ILE A 373 13.59 20.89 5.29
C ILE A 373 13.81 22.22 6.01
N ASN A 374 14.73 23.03 5.50
CA ASN A 374 15.06 24.35 6.02
C ASN A 374 15.32 24.37 7.54
N ASN A 375 15.92 23.31 8.11
CA ASN A 375 16.09 23.14 9.56
C ASN A 375 14.76 23.13 10.35
N GLY A 376 13.73 22.48 9.81
CA GLY A 376 12.40 22.42 10.40
C GLY A 376 11.50 23.60 10.05
N ASN A 377 11.91 24.49 9.13
CA ASN A 377 11.07 25.56 8.60
C ASN A 377 10.26 25.10 7.40
N PHE A 378 9.51 24.01 7.57
CA PHE A 378 8.59 23.49 6.56
C PHE A 378 7.38 24.42 6.41
N THR A 379 6.92 24.67 5.19
CA THR A 379 5.88 25.69 4.91
C THR A 379 4.67 25.11 4.18
N CYS A 380 3.57 25.86 4.16
CA CYS A 380 2.37 25.54 3.41
C CYS A 380 2.63 25.37 1.91
N ALA A 381 3.63 26.06 1.36
CA ALA A 381 4.05 25.87 -0.02
C ALA A 381 4.60 24.46 -0.27
N HIS A 382 5.39 23.90 0.65
CA HIS A 382 5.87 22.52 0.57
C HIS A 382 4.72 21.52 0.70
N CYS A 383 3.81 21.74 1.66
CA CYS A 383 2.61 20.92 1.83
C CYS A 383 1.77 20.91 0.54
N LYS A 384 1.58 22.07 -0.08
CA LYS A 384 0.86 22.25 -1.33
C LYS A 384 1.53 21.50 -2.49
N ALA A 385 2.85 21.59 -2.62
CA ALA A 385 3.59 20.87 -3.66
C ALA A 385 3.52 19.35 -3.49
N ALA A 386 3.62 18.85 -2.26
CA ALA A 386 3.39 17.44 -1.95
C ALA A 386 1.96 17.01 -2.27
N LEU A 387 0.95 17.80 -1.89
CA LEU A 387 -0.46 17.52 -2.19
C LEU A 387 -0.72 17.37 -3.70
N LYS A 388 -0.07 18.18 -4.54
CA LYS A 388 -0.15 18.08 -6.02
C LYS A 388 0.56 16.85 -6.58
N SER A 389 1.60 16.39 -5.89
CA SER A 389 2.47 15.29 -6.33
C SER A 389 2.05 13.93 -5.76
N THR A 390 1.11 13.94 -4.81
CA THR A 390 0.60 12.74 -4.14
C THR A 390 -0.52 12.11 -4.97
N ASN A 391 -0.63 10.78 -4.93
CA ASN A 391 -1.76 10.09 -5.55
C ASN A 391 -3.08 10.52 -4.91
N GLU A 392 -4.14 10.60 -5.71
CA GLU A 392 -5.44 11.15 -5.30
C GLU A 392 -5.93 10.60 -3.95
N TRP A 393 -5.82 9.30 -3.77
CA TRP A 393 -6.31 8.60 -2.58
C TRP A 393 -5.46 8.82 -1.31
N ASN A 394 -4.25 9.37 -1.42
CA ASN A 394 -3.37 9.68 -0.28
C ASN A 394 -3.38 11.16 0.12
N ARG A 395 -4.12 12.00 -0.59
CA ARG A 395 -4.09 13.46 -0.40
C ARG A 395 -4.51 13.90 1.00
N ILE A 396 -5.58 13.32 1.55
CA ILE A 396 -6.04 13.60 2.93
C ILE A 396 -4.95 13.21 3.94
N ALA A 397 -4.45 11.97 3.88
CA ALA A 397 -3.40 11.49 4.77
C ALA A 397 -2.13 12.35 4.66
N MET A 398 -1.73 12.73 3.45
CA MET A 398 -0.59 13.61 3.21
C MET A 398 -0.74 14.94 3.94
N VAL A 399 -1.91 15.60 3.86
CA VAL A 399 -2.13 16.86 4.57
C VAL A 399 -2.10 16.64 6.08
N GLN A 400 -2.78 15.62 6.61
CA GLN A 400 -2.77 15.29 8.05
C GLN A 400 -1.35 15.10 8.60
N HIS A 401 -0.51 14.43 7.81
CA HIS A 401 0.88 14.13 8.13
C HIS A 401 1.82 15.34 8.02
N LEU A 402 1.49 16.34 7.20
CA LEU A 402 2.34 17.51 6.96
C LEU A 402 1.92 18.76 7.73
N LEU A 403 0.64 18.90 8.08
CA LEU A 403 0.13 20.06 8.81
C LEU A 403 0.89 20.40 10.11
N PRO A 404 1.30 19.42 10.95
CA PRO A 404 2.07 19.71 12.16
C PRO A 404 3.42 20.41 11.92
N PHE A 405 3.95 20.35 10.69
CA PHE A 405 5.26 20.91 10.34
C PHE A 405 5.16 22.29 9.68
N CYS A 406 3.98 22.73 9.27
CA CYS A 406 3.79 24.02 8.57
C CYS A 406 3.96 25.22 9.53
N VAL A 407 5.09 25.93 9.44
CA VAL A 407 5.39 27.09 10.31
C VAL A 407 4.58 28.35 9.98
N ASP A 408 4.04 28.44 8.76
CA ASP A 408 3.32 29.60 8.22
C ASP A 408 1.80 29.35 8.07
N LEU A 409 1.26 28.36 8.80
CA LEU A 409 -0.13 27.89 8.64
C LEU A 409 -1.19 29.00 8.81
N GLU A 410 -0.95 29.98 9.68
CA GLU A 410 -1.87 31.11 9.90
C GLU A 410 -2.15 31.91 8.62
N ASN A 411 -1.13 32.08 7.77
CA ASN A 411 -1.21 32.86 6.54
C ASN A 411 -1.33 31.97 5.30
N GLY A 412 -0.79 30.75 5.36
CA GLY A 412 -0.65 29.84 4.23
C GLY A 412 -1.79 28.83 4.05
N GLU A 413 -2.65 28.61 5.05
CA GLU A 413 -3.73 27.59 5.00
C GLU A 413 -4.60 27.71 3.75
N SER A 414 -5.01 28.93 3.41
CA SER A 414 -5.90 29.18 2.26
C SER A 414 -5.32 28.63 0.96
N SER A 415 -3.99 28.65 0.81
CA SER A 415 -3.31 28.13 -0.37
C SER A 415 -3.36 26.61 -0.50
N ILE A 416 -3.44 25.89 0.62
CA ILE A 416 -3.62 24.43 0.67
C ILE A 416 -5.09 24.11 0.38
N ARG A 417 -6.02 24.79 1.06
CA ARG A 417 -7.47 24.56 0.90
C ARG A 417 -7.98 24.80 -0.52
N LEU A 418 -7.39 25.76 -1.23
CA LEU A 418 -7.69 26.01 -2.65
C LEU A 418 -7.32 24.85 -3.58
N GLU A 419 -6.42 23.96 -3.16
CA GLU A 419 -6.04 22.77 -3.94
C GLU A 419 -6.82 21.53 -3.50
N LEU A 420 -7.56 21.58 -2.40
CA LEU A 420 -8.37 20.48 -1.88
C LEU A 420 -9.77 20.49 -2.52
N THR A 421 -10.35 19.31 -2.70
CA THR A 421 -11.77 19.20 -3.07
C THR A 421 -12.67 19.66 -1.93
N ASP A 422 -13.95 19.90 -2.21
CA ASP A 422 -14.94 20.24 -1.17
C ASP A 422 -15.01 19.13 -0.10
N TRP A 423 -14.93 17.88 -0.53
CA TRP A 423 -14.90 16.73 0.36
C TRP A 423 -13.65 16.70 1.23
N GLU A 424 -12.47 16.86 0.64
CA GLU A 424 -11.21 16.89 1.40
C GLU A 424 -11.21 18.03 2.42
N ASN A 425 -11.75 19.20 2.06
CA ASN A 425 -11.92 20.32 2.98
C ASN A 425 -12.84 19.99 4.16
N VAL A 426 -13.92 19.23 3.94
CA VAL A 426 -14.82 18.75 5.01
C VAL A 426 -14.08 17.79 5.95
N VAL A 427 -13.34 16.81 5.39
CA VAL A 427 -12.64 15.80 6.20
C VAL A 427 -11.51 16.43 7.02
N LEU A 428 -10.78 17.39 6.44
CA LEU A 428 -9.59 18.00 7.04
C LEU A 428 -9.89 19.20 7.93
N ASP A 429 -11.15 19.65 8.04
CA ASP A 429 -11.46 20.92 8.74
C ASP A 429 -11.01 20.92 10.21
N ASP A 430 -11.25 19.82 10.90
CA ASP A 430 -10.81 19.64 12.29
C ASP A 430 -9.29 19.48 12.41
N ASP A 431 -8.62 18.89 11.40
CA ASP A 431 -7.16 18.80 11.36
C ASP A 431 -6.50 20.18 11.25
N PHE A 432 -7.01 21.04 10.36
CA PHE A 432 -6.55 22.42 10.25
C PHE A 432 -6.75 23.21 11.56
N LYS A 433 -7.92 23.06 12.21
CA LYS A 433 -8.19 23.69 13.51
C LYS A 433 -7.21 23.19 14.59
N ARG A 434 -6.98 21.89 14.68
CA ARG A 434 -6.06 21.27 15.66
C ARG A 434 -4.61 21.66 15.43
N ALA A 435 -4.20 21.79 14.17
CA ALA A 435 -2.85 22.23 13.80
C ALA A 435 -2.62 23.69 14.22
N LYS A 436 -3.58 24.59 13.95
CA LYS A 436 -3.49 26.00 14.38
C LYS A 436 -3.44 26.19 15.89
N SER A 437 -4.16 25.36 16.65
CA SER A 437 -4.10 25.41 18.12
C SER A 437 -2.86 24.75 18.71
N GLY A 438 -1.95 24.18 17.89
CA GLY A 438 -0.78 23.44 18.35
C GLY A 438 -1.12 22.13 19.07
N THR A 439 -2.37 21.66 18.96
CA THR A 439 -2.84 20.43 19.61
C THR A 439 -2.64 19.18 18.76
N LEU A 440 -2.33 19.35 17.47
CA LEU A 440 -1.99 18.25 16.59
C LEU A 440 -0.55 17.80 16.92
N SER A 441 -0.42 16.75 17.73
CA SER A 441 0.88 16.13 18.01
C SER A 441 1.47 15.56 16.73
N GLN A 442 2.80 15.61 16.60
CA GLN A 442 3.52 14.89 15.56
C GLN A 442 3.19 13.39 15.70
N LEU A 443 2.51 12.83 14.68
CA LEU A 443 2.09 11.43 14.61
C LEU A 443 3.29 10.49 14.42
#